data_AF-A0AAV8XBY3-F1
#
_entry.id   AF-A0AAV8XBY3-F1
#
_cell.length_a   1.000
_cell.length_b   1.000
_cell.length_c   1.000
_cell.angle_alpha   90.00
_cell.angle_beta   90.00
_cell.angle_gamma   90.00
#
_symmetry.space_group_name_H-M   'P 1'
#
loop_
_entity.id
_entity.type
_entity.pdbx_description
1 polymer ?
#
loop_
_entity_poly.entity_id
_entity_poly.type
_entity_poly.pdbx_seq_one_letter_code
_entity_poly.pdbx_strand_id
1 'polypeptide(L)'
;MKAIQVITGIKPIEIMVQERSRIYEVGRESNKQIQEESNQEWQRRWELDTDKARWTKRLIRNIEAWCQRRHGEIEYYLTQFLGGHGCFNAYLKRFGLKNTDKCWYCGRAIERICTKVLEKL
;
A
#
# COMPACT_ATOMS: atom_id res chain seq x y z
N MET A 1 -4.82 -8.58 -3.28
CA MET A 1 -5.17 -7.37 -2.51
C MET A 1 -4.81 -6.12 -3.32
N LYS A 2 -5.33 -4.93 -3.01
CA LYS A 2 -4.89 -3.70 -3.69
C LYS A 2 -3.82 -3.01 -2.83
N ALA A 3 -2.70 -2.59 -3.43
CA ALA A 3 -1.63 -1.88 -2.72
C ALA A 3 -2.15 -0.62 -1.99
N ILE A 4 -3.16 0.06 -2.55
CA ILE A 4 -3.76 1.25 -1.95
C ILE A 4 -4.31 1.00 -0.55
N GLN A 5 -4.90 -0.17 -0.30
CA GLN A 5 -5.48 -0.54 1.01
C GLN A 5 -4.39 -0.58 2.09
N VAL A 6 -3.23 -1.13 1.74
CA VAL A 6 -2.06 -1.17 2.64
C VAL A 6 -1.48 0.22 2.83
N ILE A 7 -1.33 0.98 1.74
CA ILE A 7 -0.79 2.35 1.79
C ILE A 7 -1.63 3.18 2.75
N THR A 8 -2.95 3.21 2.60
CA THR A 8 -3.87 4.01 3.42
C THR A 8 -4.11 3.45 4.82
N GLY A 9 -3.61 2.26 5.14
CA GLY A 9 -3.90 1.60 6.42
C GLY A 9 -5.36 1.15 6.58
N ILE A 10 -6.09 0.96 5.48
CA ILE A 10 -7.50 0.58 5.49
C ILE A 10 -7.59 -0.89 5.09
N LYS A 11 -8.08 -1.73 6.00
CA LYS A 11 -8.35 -3.16 5.74
C LYS A 11 -9.28 -3.34 4.54
N PRO A 12 -9.15 -4.46 3.80
CA PRO A 12 -10.17 -4.88 2.83
C PRO A 12 -11.57 -4.92 3.45
N ILE A 13 -12.57 -4.48 2.70
CA ILE A 13 -13.95 -4.37 3.19
C ILE A 13 -14.51 -5.72 3.63
N GLU A 14 -14.12 -6.79 2.96
CA GLU A 14 -14.54 -8.14 3.30
C GLU A 14 -14.07 -8.55 4.70
N ILE A 15 -12.83 -8.18 5.06
CA ILE A 15 -12.28 -8.42 6.40
C ILE A 15 -13.02 -7.56 7.43
N MET A 16 -13.27 -6.27 7.13
CA MET A 16 -13.99 -5.39 8.05
C MET A 16 -15.44 -5.84 8.31
N VAL A 17 -16.12 -6.36 7.28
CA VAL A 17 -17.48 -6.90 7.42
C VAL A 17 -17.47 -8.16 8.29
N GLN A 18 -16.52 -9.07 8.07
CA GLN A 18 -16.36 -10.27 8.90
C GLN A 18 -16.05 -9.93 10.36
N GLU A 19 -15.15 -8.97 10.60
CA GLU A 19 -14.82 -8.45 11.93
C GLU A 19 -16.09 -7.97 12.65
N ARG A 20 -16.92 -7.14 11.98
CA ARG A 20 -18.17 -6.62 12.54
C ARG A 20 -19.22 -7.71 12.81
N SER A 21 -19.36 -8.70 11.92
CA SER A 21 -20.27 -9.83 12.13
C SER A 21 -19.89 -10.60 13.39
N ARG A 22 -18.60 -10.93 13.55
CA ARG A 22 -18.10 -11.66 14.72
C ARG A 22 -18.30 -10.89 16.02
N ILE A 23 -18.08 -9.57 16.00
CA ILE A 23 -18.31 -8.72 17.18
C ILE A 23 -19.79 -8.75 17.60
N TYR A 24 -20.71 -8.77 16.64
CA TYR A 24 -22.14 -8.88 16.91
C TYR A 24 -22.52 -10.26 17.49
N GLU A 25 -21.93 -11.34 16.98
CA GLU A 25 -22.21 -12.71 17.39
C GLU A 25 -21.63 -13.07 18.76
N VAL A 26 -20.37 -12.71 19.02
CA VAL A 26 -19.61 -13.12 20.21
C VAL A 26 -19.76 -12.10 21.36
N GLY A 27 -20.00 -10.84 21.03
CA GLY A 27 -20.07 -9.74 21.98
C GLY A 27 -18.76 -8.96 22.13
N ARG A 28 -18.87 -7.76 22.72
CA ARG A 28 -17.80 -6.74 22.72
C ARG A 28 -16.55 -7.11 23.53
N GLU A 29 -16.65 -8.09 24.43
CA GLU A 29 -15.53 -8.53 25.28
C GLU A 29 -14.40 -9.16 24.43
N SER A 30 -14.75 -9.80 23.32
CA SER A 30 -13.79 -10.42 22.39
C SER A 30 -13.27 -9.47 21.31
N ASN A 31 -13.63 -8.18 21.32
CA ASN A 31 -13.28 -7.23 20.25
C ASN A 31 -11.78 -7.23 19.93
N LYS A 32 -10.92 -7.21 20.96
CA LYS A 32 -9.47 -7.16 20.77
C LYS A 32 -8.96 -8.41 20.05
N GLN A 33 -9.45 -9.58 20.45
CA GLN A 33 -9.09 -10.84 19.82
C GLN A 33 -9.57 -10.90 18.36
N ILE A 34 -10.82 -10.50 18.10
CA ILE A 34 -11.39 -10.49 16.75
C ILE A 34 -10.62 -9.53 15.83
N GLN A 35 -10.20 -8.37 16.36
CA GLN A 35 -9.36 -7.41 15.63
C GLN A 35 -7.97 -7.98 15.31
N GLU A 36 -7.35 -8.68 16.27
CA GLU A 36 -6.06 -9.34 16.08
C GLU A 36 -6.13 -10.43 15.00
N GLU A 37 -7.13 -11.31 15.06
CA GLU A 37 -7.39 -12.32 14.03
C GLU A 37 -7.59 -11.68 12.64
N SER A 38 -8.32 -10.57 12.59
CA SER A 38 -8.56 -9.82 11.35
C SER A 38 -7.29 -9.14 10.82
N ASN A 39 -6.42 -8.64 11.69
CA ASN A 39 -5.10 -8.10 11.33
C ASN A 39 -4.18 -9.19 10.78
N GLN A 40 -4.16 -10.37 11.40
CA GLN A 40 -3.37 -11.51 10.94
C GLN A 40 -3.83 -11.99 9.57
N GLU A 41 -5.14 -12.07 9.34
CA GLU A 41 -5.69 -12.42 8.03
C GLU A 41 -5.31 -11.36 6.96
N TRP A 42 -5.32 -10.08 7.34
CA TRP A 42 -4.88 -9.01 6.45
C TRP A 42 -3.41 -9.13 6.07
N GLN A 43 -2.53 -9.37 7.04
CA GLN A 43 -1.10 -9.61 6.85
C GLN A 43 -0.85 -10.86 5.98
N ARG A 44 -1.57 -11.96 6.22
CA ARG A 44 -1.48 -13.19 5.42
C ARG A 44 -1.87 -12.94 3.96
N ARG A 45 -2.97 -12.23 3.70
CA ARG A 45 -3.37 -11.86 2.33
C ARG A 45 -2.34 -10.97 1.65
N TRP A 46 -1.65 -10.12 2.40
CA TRP A 46 -0.56 -9.32 1.88
C TRP A 46 0.64 -10.14 1.47
N GLU A 47 1.00 -11.13 2.28
CA GLU A 47 2.10 -12.06 2.03
C GLU A 47 1.85 -12.99 0.85
N LEU A 48 0.59 -13.37 0.60
CA LEU A 48 0.22 -14.21 -0.53
C LEU A 48 0.05 -13.46 -1.85
N ASP A 49 -0.04 -12.12 -1.84
CA ASP A 49 -0.13 -11.34 -3.07
C ASP A 49 1.23 -11.28 -3.78
N THR A 50 1.32 -11.90 -4.97
CA THR A 50 2.54 -12.03 -5.77
C THR A 50 2.62 -11.10 -6.98
N ASP A 51 1.48 -10.56 -7.42
CA ASP A 51 1.34 -10.04 -8.78
C ASP A 51 1.22 -8.52 -8.85
N LYS A 52 0.46 -7.89 -7.94
CA LYS A 52 0.04 -6.48 -8.11
C LYS A 52 0.77 -5.48 -7.22
N ALA A 53 1.44 -5.93 -6.16
CA ALA A 53 1.99 -5.04 -5.13
C ALA A 53 3.46 -5.32 -4.76
N ARG A 54 4.21 -5.99 -5.63
CA ARG A 54 5.59 -6.45 -5.36
C ARG A 54 6.53 -5.35 -4.87
N TRP A 55 6.38 -4.13 -5.38
CA TRP A 55 7.16 -2.97 -4.94
C TRP A 55 6.73 -2.47 -3.56
N THR A 56 5.45 -2.14 -3.40
CA THR A 56 4.91 -1.63 -2.14
C THR A 56 5.19 -2.59 -0.98
N LYS A 57 5.15 -3.90 -1.24
CA LYS A 57 5.48 -4.95 -0.27
C LYS A 57 6.95 -5.05 0.11
N ARG A 58 7.87 -4.65 -0.77
CA ARG A 58 9.30 -4.54 -0.40
C ARG A 58 9.52 -3.49 0.68
N LEU A 59 8.77 -2.39 0.61
CA LEU A 59 8.83 -1.28 1.57
C LEU A 59 7.98 -1.55 2.82
N ILE A 60 6.74 -1.98 2.61
CA ILE A 60 5.74 -2.21 3.66
C ILE A 60 5.59 -3.71 3.86
N ARG A 61 6.42 -4.29 4.71
CA ARG A 61 6.37 -5.75 4.99
C ARG A 61 5.39 -6.09 6.10
N ASN A 62 5.41 -5.31 7.17
CA ASN A 62 4.53 -5.46 8.31
C ASN A 62 3.47 -4.36 8.26
N ILE A 63 2.21 -4.76 8.09
CA ILE A 63 1.09 -3.83 7.95
C ILE A 63 0.77 -3.15 9.29
N GLU A 64 0.85 -3.87 10.40
CA GLU A 64 0.58 -3.32 11.72
C GLU A 64 1.55 -2.18 12.05
N ALA A 65 2.85 -2.43 11.91
CA ALA A 65 3.89 -1.43 12.11
C ALA A 65 3.70 -0.23 11.17
N TRP A 66 3.27 -0.48 9.93
CA TRP A 66 2.94 0.59 8.98
C TRP A 66 1.73 1.42 9.39
N CYS A 67 0.70 0.81 9.98
CA CYS A 67 -0.48 1.53 10.44
C CYS A 67 -0.22 2.29 11.76
N GLN A 68 0.68 1.79 12.60
CA GLN A 68 1.00 2.37 13.92
C GLN A 68 2.12 3.42 13.90
N ARG A 69 2.76 3.64 12.74
CA ARG A 69 3.85 4.61 12.61
C ARG A 69 3.36 6.03 12.94
N ARG A 70 4.19 6.75 13.72
CA ARG A 70 3.88 8.13 14.17
C ARG A 70 4.34 9.23 13.20
N HIS A 71 5.00 8.84 12.11
CA HIS A 71 5.67 9.75 11.17
C HIS A 71 5.36 9.37 9.72
N GLY A 72 5.53 10.32 8.81
CA GLY A 72 5.36 10.14 7.36
C GLY A 72 3.90 10.19 6.95
N GLU A 73 3.29 11.36 6.95
CA GLU A 73 1.93 11.51 6.43
C GLU A 73 1.82 10.94 5.00
N ILE A 74 0.71 10.30 4.71
CA ILE A 74 0.46 9.74 3.37
C ILE A 74 -0.03 10.86 2.48
N GLU A 75 0.89 11.74 2.12
CA GLU A 75 0.60 12.85 1.23
C GLU A 75 0.34 12.36 -0.20
N TYR A 76 -0.18 13.25 -1.04
CA TYR A 76 -0.49 12.97 -2.44
C TYR A 76 0.70 12.31 -3.17
N TYR A 77 1.89 12.90 -3.07
CA TYR A 77 3.07 12.39 -3.76
C TYR A 77 3.55 11.04 -3.22
N LEU A 78 3.49 10.82 -1.90
CA LEU A 78 3.86 9.55 -1.29
C LEU A 78 2.88 8.44 -1.69
N THR A 79 1.59 8.75 -1.78
CA THR A 79 0.56 7.80 -2.26
C THR A 79 0.81 7.41 -3.71
N GLN A 80 1.07 8.39 -4.59
CA GLN A 80 1.40 8.14 -6.00
C GLN A 80 2.68 7.29 -6.12
N PHE A 81 3.71 7.62 -5.33
CA PHE A 81 4.99 6.93 -5.29
C PHE A 81 4.85 5.47 -4.85
N LEU A 82 4.19 5.22 -3.72
CA LEU A 82 4.00 3.87 -3.19
C LEU A 82 3.07 3.03 -4.07
N GLY A 83 2.10 3.68 -4.73
CA GLY A 83 1.22 3.05 -5.69
C GLY A 83 1.90 2.75 -7.03
N GLY A 84 2.99 3.45 -7.38
CA GLY A 84 3.57 3.41 -8.73
C GLY A 84 2.64 4.02 -9.79
N HIS A 85 1.81 4.98 -9.38
CA HIS A 85 0.74 5.60 -10.17
C HIS A 85 0.98 7.11 -10.32
N GLY A 86 0.25 7.76 -11.23
CA GLY A 86 0.14 9.22 -11.29
C GLY A 86 1.20 9.91 -12.14
N CYS A 87 2.06 10.71 -11.50
CA CYS A 87 2.93 11.67 -12.18
C CYS A 87 4.20 11.08 -12.81
N PHE A 88 4.46 9.78 -12.62
CA PHE A 88 5.67 9.16 -13.14
C PHE A 88 5.55 8.79 -14.62
N ASN A 89 6.58 9.09 -15.41
CA ASN A 89 6.60 8.90 -16.86
C ASN A 89 6.31 7.46 -17.28
N ALA A 90 6.68 6.44 -16.50
CA ALA A 90 6.31 5.05 -16.84
C ALA A 90 4.80 4.80 -16.70
N TYR A 91 4.13 5.45 -15.75
CA TYR A 91 2.67 5.40 -15.62
C TYR A 91 2.00 6.20 -16.75
N LEU A 92 2.47 7.42 -17.02
CA LEU A 92 1.93 8.27 -18.08
C LEU A 92 2.11 7.67 -19.48
N LYS A 93 3.26 7.05 -19.75
CA LYS A 93 3.54 6.34 -21.02
C LYS A 93 2.61 5.15 -21.25
N ARG A 94 2.24 4.42 -20.19
CA ARG A 94 1.27 3.31 -20.29
C ARG A 94 -0.08 3.77 -20.88
N PHE A 95 -0.47 5.02 -20.66
CA PHE A 95 -1.70 5.61 -21.20
C PHE A 95 -1.45 6.51 -22.43
N GLY A 96 -0.24 6.51 -22.99
CA GLY A 96 0.10 7.32 -24.17
C GLY A 96 0.24 8.82 -23.91
N LEU A 97 0.25 9.26 -22.64
CA LEU A 97 0.35 10.69 -22.28
C LEU A 97 1.79 11.22 -22.36
N LYS A 98 2.78 10.32 -22.41
CA LYS A 98 4.21 10.62 -22.57
C LYS A 98 4.85 9.60 -23.49
N ASN A 99 5.83 10.04 -24.28
CA ASN A 99 6.56 9.18 -25.23
C ASN A 99 7.72 8.42 -24.58
N THR A 100 8.15 8.86 -23.39
CA THR A 100 9.26 8.28 -22.65
C THR A 100 8.79 7.86 -21.27
N ASP A 101 9.41 6.81 -20.77
CA ASP A 101 9.28 6.30 -19.41
C ASP A 101 10.53 6.64 -18.59
N LYS A 102 11.46 7.43 -19.12
CA LYS A 102 12.69 7.83 -18.43
C LYS A 102 12.40 8.86 -17.33
N CYS A 103 13.16 8.78 -16.25
CA CYS A 103 13.11 9.71 -15.12
C CYS A 103 13.45 11.13 -15.54
N TRP A 104 12.60 12.10 -15.16
CA TRP A 104 12.85 13.51 -15.45
C TRP A 104 14.16 13.98 -14.81
N TYR A 105 14.43 13.56 -13.57
CA TYR A 105 15.61 13.99 -12.84
C TYR A 105 16.94 13.42 -13.36
N CYS A 106 16.98 12.14 -13.76
CA CYS A 106 18.26 11.49 -14.09
C CYS A 106 18.39 11.00 -15.54
N GLY A 107 17.31 11.07 -16.34
CA GLY A 107 17.28 10.77 -17.77
C GLY A 107 17.58 9.31 -18.16
N ARG A 108 17.80 8.42 -17.19
CA ARG A 108 18.38 7.08 -17.43
C ARG A 108 17.53 5.94 -16.88
N ALA A 109 17.03 6.07 -15.65
CA ALA A 109 16.17 5.05 -15.06
C ALA A 109 14.76 5.14 -15.64
N ILE A 110 14.08 4.00 -15.77
CA ILE A 110 12.63 4.00 -15.98
C ILE A 110 12.01 4.65 -14.73
N GLU A 111 11.31 5.77 -14.92
CA GLU A 111 10.49 6.47 -13.95
C GLU A 111 9.23 5.67 -13.66
N ARG A 112 9.44 4.46 -13.14
CA ARG A 112 8.52 3.85 -12.21
C ARG A 112 8.75 4.44 -10.83
N ILE A 113 10.03 4.66 -10.51
CA ILE A 113 10.58 5.11 -9.23
C ILE A 113 11.93 5.77 -9.56
N CYS A 114 12.19 6.98 -9.06
CA CYS A 114 13.56 7.50 -9.03
C CYS A 114 14.15 7.21 -7.65
N THR A 115 15.12 6.30 -7.55
CA THR A 115 15.77 5.98 -6.26
C THR A 115 16.48 7.19 -5.65
N LYS A 116 16.87 8.18 -6.47
CA LYS A 116 17.40 9.46 -5.97
C LYS A 116 16.36 10.38 -5.32
N VAL A 117 15.05 10.12 -5.51
CA VAL A 117 13.99 10.80 -4.76
C VAL A 117 13.91 10.26 -3.33
N LEU A 118 14.21 8.97 -3.13
CA LEU A 118 14.31 8.37 -1.79
C LEU A 118 15.54 8.87 -1.00
N GLU A 119 16.58 9.34 -1.67
CA GLU A 119 17.75 9.96 -1.02
C GLU A 119 17.47 11.38 -0.51
N LYS A 120 16.30 11.94 -0.81
CA LYS A 120 15.87 13.30 -0.41
C LYS A 120 14.65 13.31 0.51
N LEU A 121 14.12 12.14 0.89
CA LEU A 121 13.07 11.95 1.89
C LEU A 121 13.70 11.38 3.17
#